data_AF-A0A966F4G1-F1
#
_entry.id   AF-A0A966F4G1-F1
#
_cell.length_a   1.000
_cell.length_b   1.000
_cell.length_c   1.000
_cell.angle_alpha   90.00
_cell.angle_beta   90.00
_cell.angle_gamma   90.00
#
_symmetry.space_group_name_H-M   'P 1'
#
loop_
_entity.id
_entity.type
_entity.pdbx_description
1 polymer ?
#
loop_
_entity_poly.entity_id
_entity_poly.type
_entity_poly.pdbx_seq_one_letter_code
_entity_poly.pdbx_strand_id
1 'polypeptide(L)'
;MSKLEKLIKKLLSRPPEARFEDIYTILKAYGYQEIRSKGSHHAFENDQGDVIIVPKKGGQKVKKTYIEEIIKKLNLEDINNG
;
A
#
# COMPACT_ATOMS: atom_id res chain seq x y z
N MET A 1 0.02 6.54 18.63
CA MET A 1 0.28 5.97 17.29
C MET A 1 0.08 4.47 17.30
N SER A 2 -1.07 4.05 16.80
CA SER A 2 -1.34 2.69 16.40
C SER A 2 -0.30 2.18 15.42
N LYS A 3 -0.15 0.85 15.34
CA LYS A 3 0.79 0.19 14.42
C LYS A 3 0.58 0.66 12.97
N LEU A 4 -0.68 0.88 12.57
CA LEU A 4 -1.07 1.41 11.27
C LEU A 4 -0.54 2.83 11.01
N GLU A 5 -0.72 3.77 11.94
CA GLU A 5 -0.23 5.15 11.79
C GLU A 5 1.30 5.20 11.59
N LYS A 6 2.04 4.34 12.30
CA LYS A 6 3.50 4.23 12.13
C LYS A 6 3.86 3.75 10.72
N LEU A 7 3.10 2.79 10.17
CA LEU A 7 3.29 2.30 8.81
C LEU A 7 2.97 3.39 7.78
N ILE A 8 1.87 4.11 7.96
CA ILE A 8 1.47 5.22 7.08
C ILE A 8 2.55 6.31 7.10
N LYS A 9 3.04 6.73 8.27
CA LYS A 9 4.14 7.71 8.37
C LYS A 9 5.40 7.24 7.66
N LYS A 10 5.76 5.96 7.83
CA LYS A 10 6.90 5.36 7.14
C LYS A 10 6.70 5.39 5.62
N LEU A 11 5.48 5.13 5.15
CA LEU A 11 5.15 5.15 3.72
C LEU A 11 5.20 6.57 3.16
N LEU A 12 4.65 7.55 3.88
CA LEU A 12 4.68 8.98 3.56
C LEU A 12 6.10 9.58 3.57
N SER A 13 7.06 8.96 4.25
CA SER A 13 8.48 9.28 4.11
C SER A 13 9.06 8.88 2.73
N ARG A 14 8.24 8.28 1.86
CA ARG A 14 8.57 7.87 0.47
C ARG A 14 9.88 7.08 0.37
N PRO A 15 10.03 5.98 1.14
CA PRO A 15 11.26 5.18 1.14
C PRO A 15 11.53 4.60 -0.26
N PRO A 16 12.80 4.32 -0.60
CA PRO A 16 13.15 3.71 -1.89
C PRO A 16 12.47 2.36 -2.12
N GLU A 17 12.19 1.65 -1.03
CA GLU A 17 11.50 0.37 -1.00
C GLU A 17 10.73 0.19 0.31
N ALA A 18 9.60 -0.50 0.24
CA ALA A 18 8.78 -0.89 1.40
C ALA A 18 8.49 -2.38 1.35
N ARG A 19 8.23 -3.00 2.51
CA ARG A 19 7.85 -4.41 2.55
C ARG A 19 6.42 -4.55 2.06
N PHE A 20 6.17 -5.57 1.26
CA PHE A 20 4.81 -5.88 0.79
C PHE A 20 3.83 -6.04 1.96
N GLU A 21 4.27 -6.64 3.07
CA GLU A 21 3.46 -6.81 4.27
C GLU A 21 3.04 -5.48 4.93
N ASP A 22 3.90 -4.46 4.88
CA ASP A 22 3.58 -3.12 5.36
C ASP A 22 2.46 -2.52 4.48
N ILE A 23 2.60 -2.64 3.16
CA ILE A 23 1.59 -2.19 2.17
C ILE A 23 0.27 -2.96 2.34
N TYR A 24 0.34 -4.28 2.47
CA TYR A 24 -0.82 -5.16 2.66
C TYR A 24 -1.63 -4.77 3.90
N THR A 25 -0.92 -4.50 5.01
CA THR A 25 -1.56 -4.06 6.26
C THR A 25 -2.26 -2.71 6.09
N ILE A 26 -1.64 -1.76 5.38
CA ILE A 26 -2.24 -0.47 5.07
C ILE A 26 -3.48 -0.68 4.19
N LEU A 27 -3.35 -1.33 3.04
CA LEU A 27 -4.46 -1.59 2.12
C LEU A 27 -5.66 -2.25 2.82
N LYS A 28 -5.41 -3.30 3.61
CA LYS A 28 -6.46 -3.97 4.39
C LYS A 28 -7.17 -3.05 5.37
N ALA A 29 -6.45 -2.11 5.99
CA ALA A 29 -7.05 -1.14 6.89
C ALA A 29 -7.93 -0.10 6.17
N TYR A 30 -7.67 0.15 4.88
CA TYR A 30 -8.48 1.01 4.02
C TYR A 30 -9.61 0.25 3.30
N GLY A 31 -9.87 -1.01 3.67
CA GLY A 31 -10.93 -1.82 3.08
C GLY A 31 -10.57 -2.47 1.74
N TYR A 32 -9.29 -2.48 1.36
CA TYR A 32 -8.84 -3.24 0.20
C TYR A 32 -8.62 -4.71 0.55
N GLN A 33 -9.03 -5.61 -0.34
CA GLN A 33 -8.88 -7.04 -0.21
C GLN A 33 -8.09 -7.59 -1.40
N GLU A 34 -7.22 -8.57 -1.16
CA GLU A 34 -6.51 -9.25 -2.24
C GLU A 34 -7.50 -10.14 -3.01
N ILE A 35 -7.74 -9.80 -4.28
CA ILE A 35 -8.65 -10.56 -5.16
C ILE A 35 -7.88 -11.52 -6.07
N ARG A 36 -6.61 -11.23 -6.35
CA ARG A 36 -5.80 -12.02 -7.26
C ARG A 36 -4.33 -11.86 -6.97
N SER A 37 -3.60 -12.98 -6.95
CA SER A 37 -2.14 -13.00 -6.93
C SER A 37 -1.64 -13.82 -8.12
N LYS A 38 -0.89 -13.18 -9.03
CA LYS A 38 -0.26 -13.85 -10.18
C LYS A 38 1.23 -13.53 -10.20
N GLY A 39 2.03 -14.48 -9.73
CA GLY A 39 3.48 -14.33 -9.63
C GLY A 39 3.84 -13.21 -8.66
N SER A 40 4.62 -12.23 -9.13
CA SER A 40 4.96 -11.05 -8.34
C SER A 40 3.84 -10.01 -8.28
N HIS A 41 2.80 -10.05 -9.11
CA HIS A 41 1.75 -9.03 -9.10
C HIS A 41 0.56 -9.45 -8.24
N HIS A 42 0.24 -8.64 -7.24
CA HIS A 42 -0.93 -8.81 -6.39
C HIS A 42 -1.94 -7.70 -6.70
N ALA A 43 -3.18 -8.06 -7.00
CA ALA A 43 -4.27 -7.14 -7.23
C ALA A 43 -5.15 -7.07 -5.98
N PHE A 44 -5.42 -5.84 -5.56
CA PHE A 44 -6.26 -5.50 -4.44
C PHE A 44 -7.46 -4.72 -4.93
N GLU A 45 -8.64 -5.01 -4.42
CA GLU A 45 -9.88 -4.32 -4.76
C GLU A 45 -10.56 -3.86 -3.47
N ASN A 46 -11.16 -2.68 -3.48
CA ASN A 46 -12.01 -2.22 -2.38
C ASN A 46 -13.51 -2.35 -2.74
N ASP A 47 -14.38 -2.08 -1.76
CA ASP A 47 -15.83 -2.10 -1.94
C ASP A 47 -16.35 -1.11 -3.00
N GLN A 48 -15.57 -0.06 -3.29
CA GLN A 48 -15.89 0.93 -4.32
C GLN A 48 -15.53 0.48 -5.74
N GLY A 49 -14.96 -0.73 -5.91
CA GLY A 49 -14.47 -1.25 -7.20
C GLY A 49 -13.13 -0.67 -7.63
N ASP A 50 -12.41 -0.01 -6.73
CA ASP A 50 -11.09 0.56 -6.97
C ASP A 50 -10.03 -0.53 -6.85
N VAL A 51 -9.27 -0.74 -7.94
CA VAL A 51 -8.24 -1.78 -8.00
C VAL A 51 -6.84 -1.18 -7.92
N ILE A 52 -5.98 -1.79 -7.11
CA ILE A 52 -4.57 -1.46 -6.94
C ILE A 52 -3.71 -2.69 -7.23
N ILE A 53 -2.74 -2.54 -8.13
CA ILE A 53 -1.80 -3.61 -8.46
C ILE A 53 -0.47 -3.32 -7.77
N VAL A 54 -0.08 -4.21 -6.86
CA VAL A 54 1.16 -4.13 -6.10
C VAL A 54 2.14 -5.22 -6.55
N PRO A 55 3.24 -4.87 -7.22
CA PRO A 55 4.30 -5.81 -7.54
C PRO A 55 5.22 -6.09 -6.36
N LYS A 56 5.32 -7.36 -6.03
CA LYS A 56 6.21 -7.99 -5.07
C LYS A 56 7.54 -8.34 -5.73
N LYS A 57 8.48 -7.41 -5.73
CA LYS A 57 9.85 -7.65 -6.22
C LYS A 57 10.57 -8.62 -5.28
N GLY A 58 11.12 -9.70 -5.84
CA GLY A 58 11.83 -10.75 -5.08
C GLY A 58 10.98 -11.40 -3.99
N GLY A 59 9.65 -11.34 -4.11
CA GLY A 59 8.74 -11.94 -3.14
C GLY A 59 8.61 -11.19 -1.81
N GLN A 60 9.17 -9.99 -1.65
CA GLN A 60 9.19 -9.32 -0.33
C GLN A 60 8.99 -7.79 -0.37
N LYS A 61 9.41 -7.10 -1.45
CA LYS A 61 9.53 -5.63 -1.45
C LYS A 61 8.78 -4.95 -2.61
N VAL A 62 8.34 -3.73 -2.38
CA VAL A 62 7.65 -2.85 -3.34
C VAL A 62 8.53 -1.63 -3.59
N LYS A 63 8.71 -1.25 -4.86
CA LYS A 63 9.54 -0.08 -5.24
C LYS A 63 8.84 1.24 -4.92
N LYS A 64 9.62 2.29 -4.69
CA LYS A 64 9.16 3.67 -4.50
C LYS A 64 8.08 4.13 -5.47
N THR A 65 8.22 3.86 -6.78
CA THR A 65 7.22 4.28 -7.78
C THR A 65 5.80 3.81 -7.43
N TYR A 66 5.65 2.55 -7.01
CA TYR A 66 4.35 2.00 -6.62
C TYR A 66 3.92 2.52 -5.25
N ILE A 67 4.87 2.79 -4.36
CA ILE A 67 4.58 3.41 -3.06
C ILE A 67 3.95 4.79 -3.27
N GLU A 68 4.51 5.62 -4.16
CA GLU A 68 3.99 6.94 -4.48
C GLU A 68 2.60 6.87 -5.13
N GLU A 69 2.36 5.90 -6.01
CA GLU A 69 1.03 5.65 -6.57
C GLU A 69 0.01 5.25 -5.49
N ILE A 70 0.38 4.37 -4.56
CA ILE A 70 -0.50 3.93 -3.47
C ILE A 70 -0.81 5.10 -2.53
N ILE A 71 0.18 5.93 -2.19
CA ILE A 71 -0.01 7.13 -1.35
C ILE A 71 -1.06 8.05 -1.97
N LYS A 72 -0.96 8.31 -3.28
CA LYS A 72 -1.91 9.15 -4.03
C LYS A 72 -3.29 8.52 -4.10
N LYS A 73 -3.39 7.23 -4.42
CA LYS A 73 -4.68 6.52 -4.53
C LYS A 73 -5.43 6.48 -3.19
N LEU A 74 -4.71 6.23 -2.11
CA LEU A 74 -5.30 6.19 -0.76
C LEU A 74 -5.43 7.58 -0.12
N ASN A 75 -5.00 8.63 -0.83
CA ASN A 75 -4.95 10.01 -0.36
C ASN A 75 -4.33 10.13 1.05
N LEU A 76 -3.24 9.40 1.30
CA LEU A 76 -2.61 9.33 2.64
C LEU A 76 -2.03 10.67 3.12
N GLU A 77 -1.82 11.60 2.19
CA GLU A 77 -1.26 12.92 2.45
C GLU A 77 -2.23 13.81 3.25
N ASP A 78 -3.54 13.62 3.07
CA ASP A 78 -4.60 14.37 3.77
C ASP A 78 -4.66 14.04 5.27
N ILE A 79 -4.31 12.80 5.63
CA ILE A 79 -4.51 12.23 6.96
C ILE A 79 -3.45 12.71 7.98
N ASN A 80 -2.37 13.34 7.52
CA ASN A 80 -1.41 14.00 8.43
C ASN A 80 -1.69 15.49 8.63
N ASN A 81 -2.78 16.02 8.05
CA ASN A 81 -3.12 17.42 8.13
C ASN A 81 -4.35 17.70 9.02
N GLY A 82 -4.83 16.70 9.76
CA GLY A 82 -5.94 16.78 10.72
C GLY A 82 -5.50 16.67 12.18
#